data_AF-A0A929WBG7-F1
#
_entry.id   AF-A0A929WBG7-F1
#
_cell.length_a   1.000
_cell.length_b   1.000
_cell.length_c   1.000
_cell.angle_alpha   90.00
_cell.angle_beta   90.00
_cell.angle_gamma   90.00
#
_symmetry.space_group_name_H-M   'P 1'
#
loop_
_entity.id
_entity.type
_entity.pdbx_description
1 polymer ?
#
loop_
_entity_poly.entity_id
_entity_poly.type
_entity_poly.pdbx_seq_one_letter_code
_entity_poly.pdbx_strand_id
1 'polypeptide(L)'
;PYYSEYTPLQKLCLQILRHEELKYGQCEDEIYGVLIDAAWLWEEYLALLLEGKYTHYFLGDGSPIRLFKQGQRIIPDYVAVDQSSVADAKYIPLKEQRTYGEEKATAIYYKTITYMYRFCTDKGFLFFPHPDEEVKPEVLDLLSEVDGVNGGTITKLGLRIPSGSDSFSNFIARMEQNESSFLSHL
;
A
#
# COMPACT_ATOMS: atom_id res chain seq x y z
N PRO A 1 7.46 38.20 21.41
CA PRO A 1 8.38 37.15 20.93
C PRO A 1 7.63 35.83 20.70
N TYR A 2 6.89 35.70 19.60
CA TYR A 2 6.13 34.48 19.32
C TYR A 2 5.94 34.27 17.81
N TYR A 3 6.11 33.03 17.36
CA TYR A 3 5.81 32.45 16.02
C TYR A 3 6.85 32.47 14.89
N SER A 4 8.12 32.85 15.10
CA SER A 4 9.14 32.70 14.04
C SER A 4 9.41 31.24 13.66
N GLU A 5 9.20 30.30 14.58
CA GLU A 5 9.41 28.85 14.36
C GLU A 5 8.42 28.22 13.37
N TYR A 6 7.26 28.85 13.16
CA TYR A 6 6.23 28.36 12.22
C TYR A 6 6.31 29.02 10.85
N THR A 7 7.26 29.93 10.63
CA THR A 7 7.45 30.60 9.34
C THR A 7 7.54 29.62 8.17
N PRO A 8 8.27 28.49 8.26
CA PRO A 8 8.31 27.50 7.18
C PRO A 8 6.94 26.86 6.90
N LEU A 9 6.19 26.52 7.96
CA LEU A 9 4.85 25.93 7.83
C LEU A 9 3.85 26.91 7.20
N GLN A 10 3.88 28.18 7.62
CA GLN A 10 3.03 29.22 7.03
C GLN A 10 3.33 29.44 5.55
N LYS A 11 4.62 29.45 5.16
CA LYS A 11 5.04 29.57 3.76
C LYS A 11 4.56 28.36 2.94
N LEU A 12 4.71 27.15 3.46
CA LEU A 12 4.18 25.93 2.83
C LEU A 12 2.65 26.02 2.65
N CYS A 13 1.88 26.37 3.69
CA CYS A 13 0.43 26.51 3.60
C CYS A 13 0.02 27.55 2.56
N LEU A 14 0.71 28.69 2.50
CA LEU A 14 0.45 29.73 1.51
C LEU A 14 0.76 29.25 0.09
N GLN A 15 1.84 28.49 -0.12
CA GLN A 15 2.17 27.90 -1.42
C GLN A 15 1.13 26.89 -1.88
N ILE A 16 0.66 26.01 -0.97
CA ILE A 16 -0.44 25.07 -1.24
C ILE A 16 -1.70 25.83 -1.65
N LEU A 17 -2.10 26.86 -0.89
CA LEU A 17 -3.29 27.66 -1.18
C LEU A 17 -3.19 28.38 -2.53
N ARG A 18 -1.99 28.84 -2.90
CA ARG A 18 -1.74 29.56 -4.15
C ARG A 18 -1.48 28.65 -5.36
N HIS A 19 -1.49 27.33 -5.17
CA HIS A 19 -1.14 26.36 -6.21
C HIS A 19 0.25 26.66 -6.82
N GLU A 20 1.18 27.17 -6.00
CA GLU A 20 2.56 27.42 -6.42
C GLU A 20 3.28 26.06 -6.52
N GLU A 21 3.62 25.64 -7.74
CA GLU A 21 4.42 24.44 -7.96
C GLU A 21 5.85 24.62 -7.43
N LEU A 22 6.45 23.53 -6.93
CA LEU A 22 7.87 23.50 -6.55
C LEU A 22 8.75 23.77 -7.77
N LYS A 23 9.19 25.01 -7.95
CA LYS A 23 10.13 25.38 -9.02
C LYS A 23 11.56 25.11 -8.55
N TYR A 24 12.22 24.12 -9.14
CA TYR A 24 13.67 23.97 -9.06
C TYR A 24 14.32 25.09 -9.87
N GLY A 25 14.81 26.15 -9.21
CA GLY A 25 15.45 27.30 -9.86
C GLY A 25 16.55 27.91 -9.03
N GLN A 26 17.60 28.43 -9.70
CA GLN A 26 18.76 29.12 -9.12
C GLN A 26 18.41 30.48 -8.50
N CYS A 27 17.55 30.51 -7.49
CA CYS A 27 17.34 31.68 -6.65
C CYS A 27 17.59 31.31 -5.18
N GLU A 28 18.07 32.28 -4.41
CA GLU A 28 18.38 32.16 -2.98
C GLU A 28 17.13 31.98 -2.10
N ASP A 29 15.95 31.79 -2.70
CA ASP A 29 14.71 31.50 -1.98
C ASP A 29 14.67 30.01 -1.61
N GLU A 30 14.71 29.74 -0.30
CA GLU A 30 14.57 28.39 0.25
C GLU A 30 13.32 27.69 -0.30
N ILE A 31 13.49 26.45 -0.77
CA ILE A 31 12.38 25.60 -1.21
C ILE A 31 11.59 25.17 0.02
N TYR A 32 10.34 25.62 0.14
CA TYR A 32 9.40 25.12 1.15
C TYR A 32 8.55 24.01 0.52
N GLY A 33 8.59 22.81 1.11
CA GLY A 33 7.91 21.63 0.58
C GLY A 33 7.83 20.53 1.62
N VAL A 34 6.93 19.57 1.40
CA VAL A 34 6.86 18.33 2.19
C VAL A 34 7.30 17.19 1.30
N LEU A 35 8.33 16.46 1.75
CA LEU A 35 8.67 15.15 1.18
C LEU A 35 7.92 14.09 1.98
N ILE A 36 7.03 13.37 1.32
CA ILE A 36 6.24 12.29 1.91
C ILE A 36 6.65 10.99 1.23
N ASP A 37 6.86 9.95 2.03
CA ASP A 37 6.93 8.58 1.52
C ASP A 37 5.51 8.12 1.20
N ALA A 38 5.16 8.14 -0.09
CA ALA A 38 3.84 7.74 -0.56
C ALA A 38 3.57 6.24 -0.35
N ALA A 39 4.61 5.40 -0.34
CA ALA A 39 4.44 3.97 -0.08
C ALA A 39 4.08 3.72 1.37
N TRP A 40 4.76 4.40 2.30
CA TRP A 40 4.40 4.35 3.72
C TRP A 40 3.01 4.92 3.98
N LEU A 41 2.66 6.09 3.39
CA LEU A 41 1.33 6.67 3.56
C LEU A 41 0.21 5.73 3.05
N TRP A 42 0.45 5.06 1.92
CA TRP A 42 -0.47 4.07 1.38
C TRP A 42 -0.67 2.88 2.32
N GLU A 43 0.42 2.40 2.92
CA GLU A 43 0.37 1.34 3.92
C GLU A 43 -0.45 1.78 5.13
N GLU A 44 -0.13 2.90 5.77
CA GLU A 44 -0.86 3.39 6.96
C GLU A 44 -2.36 3.64 6.67
N TYR A 45 -2.68 4.13 5.49
CA TYR A 45 -4.07 4.31 5.07
C TYR A 45 -4.82 2.96 5.03
N LEU A 46 -4.21 1.92 4.46
CA LEU A 46 -4.79 0.58 4.45
C LEU A 46 -4.91 0.00 5.87
N ALA A 47 -3.96 0.29 6.76
CA ALA A 47 -4.03 -0.17 8.14
C ALA A 47 -5.30 0.34 8.86
N LEU A 48 -5.68 1.60 8.62
CA LEU A 48 -6.95 2.15 9.10
C LEU A 48 -8.16 1.43 8.48
N LEU A 49 -8.12 1.20 7.16
CA LEU A 49 -9.23 0.56 6.43
C LEU A 49 -9.42 -0.92 6.82
N LEU A 50 -8.34 -1.62 7.15
CA LEU A 50 -8.30 -3.05 7.44
C LEU A 50 -8.38 -3.37 8.93
N GLU A 51 -8.59 -2.36 9.77
CA GLU A 51 -8.67 -2.50 11.22
C GLU A 51 -9.67 -3.61 11.61
N GLY A 52 -9.23 -4.51 12.50
CA GLY A 52 -10.02 -5.64 12.97
C GLY A 52 -10.09 -6.84 12.01
N LYS A 53 -9.75 -6.68 10.72
CA LYS A 53 -9.65 -7.79 9.76
C LYS A 53 -8.22 -8.31 9.62
N TYR A 54 -7.24 -7.41 9.63
CA TYR A 54 -5.82 -7.74 9.53
C TYR A 54 -5.02 -7.16 10.70
N THR A 55 -3.98 -7.89 11.11
CA THR A 55 -2.90 -7.35 11.94
C THR A 55 -1.88 -6.71 11.01
N HIS A 56 -1.64 -5.41 11.18
CA HIS A 56 -0.61 -4.64 10.48
C HIS A 56 0.73 -4.79 11.22
N TYR A 57 1.79 -5.24 10.53
CA TYR A 57 3.12 -5.32 11.13
C TYR A 57 4.07 -4.33 10.45
N PHE A 58 4.83 -3.60 11.27
CA PHE A 58 5.82 -2.65 10.81
C PHE A 58 7.10 -2.73 11.64
N LEU A 59 8.14 -2.02 11.20
CA LEU A 59 9.41 -1.98 11.92
C LEU A 59 9.24 -1.30 13.27
N GLY A 60 9.43 -2.05 14.35
CA GLY A 60 9.35 -1.54 15.73
C GLY A 60 8.14 -2.03 16.48
N ASP A 61 7.18 -2.67 15.81
CA ASP A 61 6.08 -3.37 16.47
C ASP A 61 6.51 -4.78 16.95
N GLY A 62 6.16 -5.07 18.19
CA GLY A 62 6.21 -6.41 18.80
C GLY A 62 7.53 -7.18 18.75
N SER A 63 7.41 -8.49 18.94
CA SER A 63 8.52 -9.44 18.84
C SER A 63 8.84 -9.71 17.37
N PRO A 64 10.13 -9.76 16.98
CA PRO A 64 10.52 -9.93 15.58
C PRO A 64 10.06 -11.28 15.04
N ILE A 65 9.26 -11.27 13.97
CA ILE A 65 8.88 -12.48 13.23
C ILE A 65 10.12 -13.00 12.51
N ARG A 66 10.45 -14.26 12.74
CA ARG A 66 11.63 -14.93 12.14
C ARG A 66 11.19 -15.88 11.03
N LEU A 67 11.95 -15.88 9.93
CA LEU A 67 11.77 -16.80 8.82
C LEU A 67 12.45 -18.15 9.08
N PHE A 68 13.69 -18.15 9.56
CA PHE A 68 14.43 -19.37 9.88
C PHE A 68 14.59 -19.56 11.39
N LYS A 69 14.78 -20.81 11.81
CA LYS A 69 15.12 -21.15 13.21
C LYS A 69 16.36 -20.40 13.70
N GLN A 70 17.33 -20.23 12.80
CA GLN A 70 18.62 -19.56 13.06
C GLN A 70 18.54 -18.02 12.99
N GLY A 71 17.40 -17.46 12.58
CA GLY A 71 17.25 -16.01 12.43
C GLY A 71 16.65 -15.61 11.08
N GLN A 72 16.97 -14.41 10.61
CA GLN A 72 16.29 -13.65 9.54
C GLN A 72 14.93 -13.12 9.98
N ARG A 73 14.88 -11.82 10.31
CA ARG A 73 13.63 -11.10 10.53
C ARG A 73 12.90 -10.94 9.19
N ILE A 74 11.58 -11.07 9.24
CA ILE A 74 10.66 -10.67 8.18
C ILE A 74 9.58 -9.77 8.79
N ILE A 75 8.98 -8.95 7.95
CA ILE A 75 7.88 -8.05 8.32
C ILE A 75 6.86 -8.17 7.18
N PRO A 76 5.82 -9.01 7.32
CA PRO A 76 4.69 -8.98 6.40
C PRO A 76 3.89 -7.71 6.69
N ASP A 77 3.43 -6.97 5.68
CA ASP A 77 2.66 -5.76 5.96
C ASP A 77 1.36 -6.15 6.70
N TYR A 78 0.66 -7.19 6.24
CA TYR A 78 -0.61 -7.63 6.84
C TYR A 78 -0.75 -9.14 6.96
N VAL A 79 -1.32 -9.61 8.07
CA VAL A 79 -1.78 -11.00 8.26
C VAL A 79 -3.20 -10.98 8.78
N ALA A 80 -4.11 -11.73 8.14
CA ALA A 80 -5.51 -11.79 8.56
C ALA A 80 -5.61 -12.28 10.02
N VAL A 81 -6.51 -11.70 10.80
CA VAL A 81 -6.68 -12.04 12.23
C VAL A 81 -7.07 -13.52 12.41
N ASP A 82 -7.84 -14.06 11.47
CA ASP A 82 -8.23 -15.48 11.42
C ASP A 82 -7.18 -16.39 10.75
N GLN A 83 -6.02 -15.83 10.37
CA GLN A 83 -4.91 -16.51 9.68
C GLN A 83 -5.28 -17.08 8.30
N SER A 84 -6.38 -16.61 7.71
CA SER A 84 -6.85 -17.09 6.40
C SER A 84 -6.01 -16.61 5.22
N SER A 85 -5.30 -15.49 5.35
CA SER A 85 -4.51 -14.88 4.27
C SER A 85 -3.40 -13.97 4.79
N VAL A 86 -2.44 -13.67 3.92
CA VAL A 86 -1.45 -12.59 4.10
C VAL A 86 -1.66 -11.53 3.02
N ALA A 87 -1.27 -10.29 3.30
CA ALA A 87 -1.33 -9.23 2.30
C ALA A 87 -0.13 -8.28 2.39
N ASP A 88 0.16 -7.64 1.26
CA ASP A 88 1.28 -6.72 1.09
C ASP A 88 0.79 -5.44 0.39
N ALA A 89 1.12 -4.27 0.93
CA ALA A 89 0.76 -2.98 0.35
C ALA A 89 1.84 -2.55 -0.64
N LYS A 90 1.44 -2.20 -1.86
CA LYS A 90 2.35 -1.79 -2.92
C LYS A 90 1.85 -0.52 -3.61
N TYR A 91 2.59 0.56 -3.40
CA TYR A 91 2.38 1.82 -4.12
C TYR A 91 3.06 1.80 -5.49
N ILE A 92 2.60 0.90 -6.36
CA ILE A 92 3.05 0.80 -7.77
C ILE A 92 1.86 0.43 -8.66
N PRO A 93 1.89 0.74 -9.97
CA PRO A 93 0.84 0.37 -10.91
C PRO A 93 0.88 -1.14 -11.21
N LEU A 94 0.36 -1.98 -10.30
CA LEU A 94 0.38 -3.44 -10.45
C LEU A 94 -0.47 -3.96 -11.62
N LYS A 95 -1.38 -3.12 -12.14
CA LYS A 95 -2.22 -3.40 -13.32
C LYS A 95 -1.41 -3.68 -14.59
N GLU A 96 -0.24 -3.06 -14.73
CA GLU A 96 0.57 -3.15 -15.95
C GLU A 96 1.96 -3.71 -15.63
N GLN A 97 2.15 -5.02 -15.78
CA GLN A 97 3.42 -5.70 -15.49
C GLN A 97 4.62 -5.14 -16.25
N ARG A 98 4.38 -4.55 -17.43
CA ARG A 98 5.40 -3.86 -18.25
C ARG A 98 5.96 -2.61 -17.58
N THR A 99 5.24 -2.02 -16.63
CA THR A 99 5.50 -0.68 -16.09
C THR A 99 6.46 -0.70 -14.90
N TYR A 100 6.57 -1.82 -14.18
CA TYR A 100 7.47 -1.96 -13.02
C TYR A 100 8.62 -2.97 -13.21
N GLY A 101 8.66 -3.68 -14.35
CA GLY A 101 9.76 -4.58 -14.72
C GLY A 101 9.70 -5.95 -14.04
N GLU A 102 10.17 -6.98 -14.76
CA GLU A 102 10.04 -8.39 -14.36
C GLU A 102 10.71 -8.70 -13.01
N GLU A 103 11.89 -8.13 -12.75
CA GLU A 103 12.63 -8.37 -11.50
C GLU A 103 11.87 -7.86 -10.27
N LYS A 104 11.27 -6.67 -10.35
CA LYS A 104 10.47 -6.11 -9.24
C LYS A 104 9.19 -6.90 -9.03
N ALA A 105 8.53 -7.32 -10.11
CA ALA A 105 7.36 -8.19 -10.04
C ALA A 105 7.68 -9.50 -9.30
N THR A 106 8.79 -10.13 -9.71
CA THR A 106 9.26 -11.40 -9.17
C THR A 106 9.55 -11.29 -7.67
N ALA A 107 10.25 -10.23 -7.24
CA ALA A 107 10.55 -10.00 -5.84
C ALA A 107 9.27 -9.88 -4.98
N ILE A 108 8.24 -9.18 -5.47
CA ILE A 108 6.96 -9.02 -4.77
C ILE A 108 6.26 -10.37 -4.62
N TYR A 109 6.19 -11.17 -5.69
CA TYR A 109 5.56 -12.49 -5.63
C TYR A 109 6.32 -13.44 -4.70
N TYR A 110 7.64 -13.51 -4.81
CA TYR A 110 8.45 -14.37 -3.93
C TYR A 110 8.31 -13.99 -2.47
N LYS A 111 8.26 -12.69 -2.17
CA LYS A 111 8.05 -12.20 -0.81
C LYS A 111 6.68 -12.63 -0.27
N THR A 112 5.63 -12.43 -1.06
CA THR A 112 4.25 -12.80 -0.68
C THR A 112 4.11 -14.31 -0.47
N ILE A 113 4.63 -15.13 -1.38
CA ILE A 113 4.64 -16.60 -1.26
C ILE A 113 5.41 -17.05 -0.02
N THR A 114 6.54 -16.39 0.28
CA THR A 114 7.32 -16.67 1.50
C THR A 114 6.47 -16.43 2.75
N TYR A 115 5.67 -15.36 2.76
CA TYR A 115 4.76 -15.08 3.87
C TYR A 115 3.62 -16.09 3.93
N MET A 116 3.01 -16.44 2.80
CA MET A 116 1.97 -17.47 2.73
C MET A 116 2.46 -18.77 3.38
N TYR A 117 3.66 -19.24 2.97
CA TYR A 117 4.30 -20.41 3.57
C TYR A 117 4.55 -20.24 5.07
N ARG A 118 5.10 -19.10 5.48
CA ARG A 118 5.47 -18.83 6.87
C ARG A 118 4.25 -18.77 7.81
N PHE A 119 3.10 -18.34 7.31
CA PHE A 119 1.85 -18.22 8.06
C PHE A 119 0.85 -19.35 7.76
N CYS A 120 1.27 -20.37 7.02
CA CYS A 120 0.46 -21.56 6.72
C CYS A 120 -0.88 -21.23 6.03
N THR A 121 -0.89 -20.24 5.13
CA THR A 121 -2.05 -19.87 4.30
C THR A 121 -1.77 -20.16 2.82
N ASP A 122 -2.83 -20.42 2.07
CA ASP A 122 -2.86 -20.57 0.62
C ASP A 122 -3.37 -19.31 -0.10
N LYS A 123 -3.59 -18.20 0.61
CA LYS A 123 -4.06 -16.93 0.02
C LYS A 123 -3.14 -15.77 0.34
N GLY A 124 -2.67 -15.10 -0.72
CA GLY A 124 -1.92 -13.86 -0.67
C GLY A 124 -2.67 -12.73 -1.38
N PHE A 125 -2.63 -11.53 -0.83
CA PHE A 125 -3.14 -10.33 -1.51
C PHE A 125 -2.03 -9.31 -1.76
N LEU A 126 -2.15 -8.62 -2.89
CA LEU A 126 -1.37 -7.43 -3.19
C LEU A 126 -2.32 -6.24 -3.29
N PHE A 127 -2.23 -5.32 -2.32
CA PHE A 127 -3.07 -4.14 -2.26
C PHE A 127 -2.37 -2.94 -2.86
N PHE A 128 -2.99 -2.30 -3.84
CA PHE A 128 -2.39 -1.16 -4.54
C PHE A 128 -3.44 -0.10 -4.87
N PRO A 129 -3.05 1.19 -4.98
CA PRO A 129 -3.95 2.21 -5.46
C PRO A 129 -4.25 1.95 -6.94
N HIS A 130 -5.52 1.98 -7.30
CA HIS A 130 -5.99 1.76 -8.66
C HIS A 130 -6.59 3.04 -9.22
N PRO A 131 -6.35 3.38 -10.51
CA PRO A 131 -7.02 4.47 -11.18
C PRO A 131 -8.55 4.37 -11.07
N ASP A 132 -9.23 5.49 -11.32
CA ASP A 132 -10.69 5.64 -11.22
C ASP A 132 -11.48 4.91 -12.33
N GLU A 133 -11.19 3.64 -12.51
CA GLU A 133 -11.74 2.76 -13.53
C GLU A 133 -12.38 1.53 -12.87
N GLU A 134 -13.02 0.68 -13.66
CA GLU A 134 -13.52 -0.61 -13.19
C GLU A 134 -12.36 -1.44 -12.61
N VAL A 135 -12.47 -1.82 -11.34
CA VAL A 135 -11.51 -2.70 -10.67
C VAL A 135 -11.88 -4.15 -10.98
N LYS A 136 -10.94 -4.91 -11.50
CA LYS A 136 -11.06 -6.36 -11.66
C LYS A 136 -9.95 -7.02 -10.86
N PRO A 137 -10.27 -7.72 -9.76
CA PRO A 137 -9.28 -8.51 -9.04
C PRO A 137 -8.63 -9.51 -10.00
N GLU A 138 -7.31 -9.48 -10.09
CA GLU A 138 -6.55 -10.44 -10.88
C GLU A 138 -6.09 -11.56 -9.96
N VAL A 139 -6.60 -12.77 -10.17
CA VAL A 139 -6.23 -13.96 -9.40
C VAL A 139 -5.16 -14.73 -10.17
N LEU A 140 -4.03 -14.98 -9.52
CA LEU A 140 -2.93 -15.78 -10.02
C LEU A 140 -2.85 -17.08 -9.23
N ASP A 141 -3.14 -18.19 -9.89
CA ASP A 141 -2.98 -19.52 -9.29
C ASP A 141 -1.51 -19.94 -9.28
N LEU A 142 -1.02 -20.37 -8.12
CA LEU A 142 0.31 -20.92 -7.98
C LEU A 142 0.36 -22.32 -8.62
N LEU A 143 1.30 -22.50 -9.54
CA LEU A 143 1.57 -23.82 -10.10
C LEU A 143 2.35 -24.67 -9.09
N SER A 144 1.83 -25.86 -8.79
CA SER A 144 2.52 -26.88 -8.00
C SER A 144 3.03 -28.00 -8.90
N GLU A 145 4.26 -28.47 -8.67
CA GLU A 145 4.82 -29.65 -9.36
C GLU A 145 4.05 -30.95 -9.05
N VAL A 146 3.37 -30.99 -7.88
CA VAL A 146 2.52 -32.11 -7.48
C VAL A 146 1.16 -31.57 -7.06
N ASP A 147 0.13 -31.96 -7.81
CA ASP A 147 -1.26 -31.54 -7.57
C ASP A 147 -1.68 -31.79 -6.11
N GLY A 148 -2.18 -30.73 -5.47
CA GLY A 148 -2.73 -30.79 -4.12
C GLY A 148 -1.70 -30.84 -2.97
N VAL A 149 -0.40 -30.77 -3.25
CA VAL A 149 0.65 -30.75 -2.21
C VAL A 149 0.99 -29.33 -1.77
N ASN A 150 1.21 -28.44 -2.74
CA ASN A 150 1.40 -27.02 -2.54
C ASN A 150 0.40 -26.29 -3.43
N GLY A 151 0.30 -24.97 -3.27
CA GLY A 151 -0.51 -24.15 -4.15
C GLY A 151 -0.97 -22.89 -3.43
N GLY A 152 -2.12 -22.40 -3.89
CA GLY A 152 -2.72 -21.18 -3.39
C GLY A 152 -2.81 -20.13 -4.47
N THR A 153 -3.30 -18.95 -4.08
CA THR A 153 -3.55 -17.85 -4.99
C THR A 153 -2.92 -16.57 -4.51
N ILE A 154 -2.45 -15.76 -5.45
CA ILE A 154 -2.14 -14.35 -5.22
C ILE A 154 -3.20 -13.53 -5.93
N THR A 155 -3.94 -12.72 -5.19
CA THR A 155 -4.92 -11.79 -5.73
C THR A 155 -4.38 -10.37 -5.72
N LYS A 156 -4.24 -9.76 -6.91
CA LYS A 156 -3.99 -8.32 -7.02
C LYS A 156 -5.33 -7.62 -6.87
N LEU A 157 -5.48 -6.89 -5.77
CA LEU A 157 -6.70 -6.17 -5.44
C LEU A 157 -6.42 -4.67 -5.37
N GLY A 158 -7.00 -3.93 -6.32
CA GLY A 158 -6.82 -2.49 -6.42
C GLY A 158 -7.87 -1.72 -5.64
N LEU A 159 -7.47 -0.76 -4.80
CA LEU A 159 -8.42 0.21 -4.25
C LEU A 159 -8.60 1.34 -5.25
N ARG A 160 -9.83 1.51 -5.75
CA ARG A 160 -10.16 2.57 -6.69
C ARG A 160 -10.03 3.94 -6.04
N ILE A 161 -9.18 4.79 -6.59
CA ILE A 161 -9.01 6.19 -6.15
C ILE A 161 -9.79 7.11 -7.09
N PRO A 162 -10.84 7.80 -6.62
CA PRO A 162 -11.63 8.74 -7.42
C PRO A 162 -10.78 9.84 -8.05
N SER A 163 -11.07 10.15 -9.30
CA SER A 163 -10.50 11.27 -10.05
C SER A 163 -11.64 12.19 -10.54
N GLY A 164 -11.34 13.46 -10.81
CA GLY A 164 -12.32 14.40 -11.35
C GLY A 164 -13.55 14.64 -10.46
N SER A 165 -13.38 14.67 -9.14
CA SER A 165 -14.47 14.98 -8.20
C SER A 165 -14.73 16.49 -8.15
N ASP A 166 -16.00 16.90 -8.24
CA ASP A 166 -16.39 18.32 -8.28
C ASP A 166 -16.17 19.05 -6.94
N SER A 167 -16.03 18.30 -5.84
CA SER A 167 -15.77 18.84 -4.51
C SER A 167 -15.10 17.81 -3.62
N PHE A 168 -14.49 18.29 -2.53
CA PHE A 168 -13.90 17.41 -1.51
C PHE A 168 -14.95 16.48 -0.88
N SER A 169 -16.16 16.97 -0.60
CA SER A 169 -17.24 16.14 -0.07
C SER A 169 -17.67 15.03 -1.04
N ASN A 170 -17.69 15.32 -2.35
CA ASN A 170 -17.96 14.30 -3.37
C ASN A 170 -16.83 13.26 -3.42
N PHE A 171 -15.57 13.69 -3.33
CA PHE A 171 -14.42 12.79 -3.26
C PHE A 171 -14.52 11.82 -2.07
N ILE A 172 -14.82 12.33 -0.86
CA ILE A 172 -14.98 11.50 0.34
C ILE A 172 -16.10 10.46 0.16
N ALA A 173 -17.28 10.88 -0.29
CA ALA A 173 -18.40 9.95 -0.50
C ALA A 173 -18.06 8.85 -1.52
N ARG A 174 -17.25 9.15 -2.55
CA ARG A 174 -16.79 8.17 -3.54
C ARG A 174 -15.71 7.25 -2.96
N MET A 175 -14.81 7.77 -2.12
CA MET A 175 -13.82 6.96 -1.40
C MET A 175 -14.50 5.94 -0.49
N GLU A 176 -15.48 6.35 0.32
CA GLU A 176 -16.23 5.44 1.21
C GLU A 176 -16.90 4.28 0.43
N GLN A 177 -17.45 4.55 -0.74
CA GLN A 177 -18.02 3.53 -1.63
C GLN A 177 -16.95 2.58 -2.18
N ASN A 178 -15.82 3.12 -2.61
CA ASN A 178 -14.71 2.34 -3.15
C ASN A 178 -14.05 1.47 -2.08
N GLU A 179 -13.88 1.99 -0.87
CA GLU A 179 -13.42 1.27 0.32
C GLU A 179 -14.35 0.11 0.67
N SER A 180 -15.67 0.36 0.70
CA SER A 180 -16.67 -0.67 0.96
C SER A 180 -16.63 -1.78 -0.10
N SER A 181 -16.47 -1.40 -1.37
CA SER A 181 -16.31 -2.34 -2.49
C SER A 181 -15.01 -3.13 -2.37
N PHE A 182 -13.91 -2.49 -2.03
CA PHE A 182 -12.61 -3.15 -1.81
C PHE A 182 -12.70 -4.18 -0.69
N LEU A 183 -13.31 -3.82 0.45
CA LEU A 183 -13.47 -4.69 1.61
C LEU A 183 -14.39 -5.90 1.40
N SER A 184 -15.25 -5.90 0.37
CA SER A 184 -16.14 -7.03 0.07
C SER A 184 -15.44 -8.16 -0.69
N HIS A 185 -14.24 -7.92 -1.20
CA HIS A 185 -13.39 -8.91 -1.88
C HIS A 185 -12.41 -9.63 -0.93
N LEU A 186 -12.40 -9.24 0.35
CA LEU A 186 -11.58 -9.82 1.42
C LEU A 186 -12.39 -10.82 2.25
#